data_AF-A0A8T4TFA7-F1
#
_entry.id   AF-A0A8T4TFA7-F1
#
_cell.length_a   1.000
_cell.length_b   1.000
_cell.length_c   1.000
_cell.angle_alpha   90.00
_cell.angle_beta   90.00
_cell.angle_gamma   90.00
#
_symmetry.space_group_name_H-M   'P 1'
#
loop_
_entity.id
_entity.type
_entity.pdbx_description
1 polymer ?
#
loop_
_entity_poly.entity_id
_entity_poly.type
_entity_poly.pdbx_seq_one_letter_code
_entity_poly.pdbx_strand_id
1 'polypeptide(L)'
;MVLKRVRVWQVILGVFIVIVLLGSSLAYLLGKPAIGRALEQPVQNAIWFQPDKVHVLYDGLKGSATIGFSGADGNLPVIQLWVSDTSIVACAYSGQIGSATVDWIVKNTQFQIYSAQDCTPATKSNLLAKADLEIVFDEVSTFSQVTTLEHSMEEIGGSNYPFYDMGRYLDSPTKEYFGDLRPIIGTYHLNPLVVYSQLQKMYDAGQRSISFVIWFSPLGNAGKDGVFGHVVDSTGGALRPQHAENLKAVLKDIKNIGFDHVTIRFAQQSYAHPRTWKQWNETQFAENSRFIFSTIDLVKSSTDLPRTFDLGVELAGEFSTSHTREYVKRLWTYYLPRYSLGETYGFSYAYRPGRIAEMTKVYDEVGTRPQIYAVDMYAGVYYKLSDVSKELESIGNKDMPIIIQETFYNDIPVLHSIVSAKRDFGLNIRKVFNWNCVRDDCADGFSMAYAERYLYRDLNRKGKILASPCVPSATAGLCTSTITWTSDATLSLANQVWVDGKLFGCSGAGGYASQNATWIKTQNKFSLYSAKNCEPSSRGELIATILVKNK
;
A
#
# COMPACT_ATOMS: atom_id res chain seq x y z
N MET A 1 53.97 16.62 -39.72
CA MET A 1 55.37 16.49 -40.19
C MET A 1 56.29 16.78 -39.00
N VAL A 2 57.42 16.06 -38.82
CA VAL A 2 58.60 16.33 -37.92
C VAL A 2 58.33 17.17 -36.64
N LEU A 3 58.35 16.69 -35.38
CA LEU A 3 59.10 15.64 -34.65
C LEU A 3 60.53 16.03 -34.18
N LYS A 4 60.64 16.58 -32.95
CA LYS A 4 61.80 16.63 -32.01
C LYS A 4 61.19 16.84 -30.60
N ARG A 5 61.41 16.09 -29.51
CA ARG A 5 62.29 14.95 -29.11
C ARG A 5 63.79 15.23 -28.88
N VAL A 6 64.16 15.26 -27.60
CA VAL A 6 65.30 14.62 -26.87
C VAL A 6 64.90 14.76 -25.37
N ARG A 7 64.63 13.73 -24.54
CA ARG A 7 65.43 12.60 -23.98
C ARG A 7 66.52 13.04 -22.99
N VAL A 8 66.53 12.54 -21.75
CA VAL A 8 67.36 11.43 -21.18
C VAL A 8 67.12 11.50 -19.64
N TRP A 9 67.05 10.50 -18.74
CA TRP A 9 67.00 9.00 -18.66
C TRP A 9 66.77 8.64 -17.15
N GLN A 10 66.50 7.43 -16.63
CA GLN A 10 66.06 6.09 -17.09
C GLN A 10 65.64 5.23 -15.82
N VAL A 11 65.06 4.03 -16.01
CA VAL A 11 65.30 2.76 -15.22
C VAL A 11 64.90 2.72 -13.70
N ILE A 12 64.18 1.71 -13.16
CA ILE A 12 63.47 0.53 -13.71
C ILE A 12 62.39 -0.03 -12.73
N LEU A 13 61.50 -0.91 -13.24
CA LEU A 13 60.46 -1.79 -12.65
C LEU A 13 59.98 -1.64 -11.18
N GLY A 14 58.67 -1.83 -10.87
CA GLY A 14 57.55 -2.03 -11.81
C GLY A 14 56.24 -2.62 -11.24
N VAL A 15 55.22 -2.62 -12.14
CA VAL A 15 54.02 -3.51 -12.21
C VAL A 15 52.95 -3.44 -11.09
N PHE A 16 51.81 -2.81 -11.42
CA PHE A 16 50.38 -3.11 -11.09
C PHE A 16 50.00 -3.63 -9.67
N ILE A 17 48.94 -3.13 -9.00
CA ILE A 17 47.52 -2.99 -9.43
C ILE A 17 46.84 -1.75 -8.78
N VAL A 18 45.72 -1.30 -9.34
CA VAL A 18 44.87 -0.18 -8.85
C VAL A 18 43.72 -0.68 -7.95
N ILE A 19 43.41 0.05 -6.87
CA ILE A 19 42.05 0.21 -6.31
C ILE A 19 41.96 1.54 -5.51
N VAL A 20 40.74 2.05 -5.29
CA VAL A 20 40.44 3.43 -4.87
C VAL A 20 39.94 3.50 -3.41
N LEU A 21 40.09 4.69 -2.78
CA LEU A 21 39.51 5.21 -1.52
C LEU A 21 40.50 5.38 -0.34
N LEU A 22 40.98 6.62 -0.16
CA LEU A 22 41.45 7.16 1.12
C LEU A 22 40.25 7.79 1.87
N GLY A 23 40.09 7.52 3.17
CA GLY A 23 38.93 8.07 3.89
C GLY A 23 38.73 7.76 5.38
N SER A 24 39.74 7.37 6.16
CA SER A 24 39.53 7.07 7.61
C SER A 24 40.78 7.19 8.52
N SER A 25 41.48 8.33 8.50
CA SER A 25 42.68 8.56 9.33
C SER A 25 42.54 9.69 10.36
N LEU A 26 41.34 9.94 10.88
CA LEU A 26 41.08 10.94 11.94
C LEU A 26 40.56 10.33 13.26
N ALA A 27 40.26 9.03 13.29
CA ALA A 27 39.70 8.35 14.46
C ALA A 27 40.72 8.04 15.57
N TYR A 28 42.02 8.17 15.30
CA TYR A 28 43.11 7.69 16.18
C TYR A 28 43.41 8.61 17.38
N LEU A 29 42.65 9.70 17.57
CA LEU A 29 42.87 10.71 18.61
C LEU A 29 41.79 10.74 19.71
N LEU A 30 40.76 9.89 19.63
CA LEU A 30 39.68 9.80 20.61
C LEU A 30 39.54 8.34 21.09
N GLY A 31 40.28 8.01 22.16
CA GLY A 31 40.52 6.64 22.60
C GLY A 31 39.26 5.78 22.80
N LYS A 32 39.04 4.86 21.86
CA LYS A 32 38.14 3.70 21.99
C LYS A 32 38.90 2.45 21.48
N PRO A 33 38.69 1.27 22.08
CA PRO A 33 39.33 0.05 21.62
C PRO A 33 38.88 -0.30 20.19
N ALA A 34 39.86 -0.56 19.32
CA ALA A 34 39.59 -0.93 17.94
C ALA A 34 39.28 -2.43 17.84
N ILE A 35 38.02 -2.79 17.60
CA ILE A 35 37.66 -4.16 17.22
C ILE A 35 38.20 -4.38 15.80
N GLY A 36 39.20 -5.27 15.68
CA GLY A 36 39.87 -5.56 14.42
C GLY A 36 38.94 -6.24 13.40
N ARG A 37 39.13 -5.93 12.11
CA ARG A 37 38.47 -6.66 11.03
C ARG A 37 39.01 -8.09 10.94
N ALA A 38 38.14 -9.08 11.11
CA ALA A 38 38.40 -10.47 10.75
C ALA A 38 37.49 -10.89 9.57
N LEU A 39 38.16 -11.09 8.44
CA LEU A 39 37.82 -11.72 7.15
C LEU A 39 36.41 -12.30 6.86
N GLU A 40 36.07 -12.23 5.58
CA GLU A 40 34.81 -12.65 4.98
C GLU A 40 34.73 -14.18 4.79
N GLN A 41 33.94 -14.88 5.62
CA GLN A 41 32.97 -15.92 5.21
C GLN A 41 32.03 -16.26 6.40
N PRO A 42 30.71 -16.02 6.30
CA PRO A 42 29.78 -16.38 7.37
C PRO A 42 29.41 -17.88 7.31
N VAL A 43 30.04 -18.69 8.16
CA VAL A 43 29.47 -19.97 8.58
C VAL A 43 28.18 -19.66 9.35
N GLN A 44 27.02 -19.89 8.74
CA GLN A 44 25.74 -19.28 9.15
C GLN A 44 25.26 -19.61 10.58
N ASN A 45 25.86 -20.61 11.24
CA ASN A 45 25.46 -21.08 12.58
C ASN A 45 26.59 -20.97 13.65
N ALA A 46 27.66 -20.21 13.40
CA ALA A 46 28.80 -20.12 14.33
C ALA A 46 28.51 -19.19 15.53
N ILE A 47 28.50 -19.74 16.75
CA ILE A 47 28.37 -18.98 17.99
C ILE A 47 29.75 -18.46 18.43
N TRP A 48 29.83 -17.16 18.73
CA TRP A 48 31.02 -16.52 19.29
C TRP A 48 30.84 -16.26 20.79
N PHE A 49 31.81 -16.68 21.60
CA PHE A 49 31.78 -16.49 23.05
C PHE A 49 31.94 -15.01 23.44
N GLN A 50 30.98 -14.50 24.22
CA GLN A 50 31.22 -13.44 25.20
C GLN A 50 31.13 -14.07 26.62
N PRO A 51 31.76 -13.48 27.66
CA PRO A 51 31.96 -14.16 28.94
C PRO A 51 30.69 -14.51 29.72
N ASP A 52 29.58 -13.85 29.41
CA ASP A 52 28.42 -13.73 30.31
C ASP A 52 27.23 -14.64 29.93
N LYS A 53 26.89 -14.74 28.64
CA LYS A 53 25.72 -15.49 28.15
C LYS A 53 25.91 -16.01 26.72
N VAL A 54 25.35 -17.19 26.45
CA VAL A 54 25.25 -17.80 25.11
C VAL A 54 23.79 -18.16 24.84
N HIS A 55 23.21 -17.57 23.79
CA HIS A 55 21.84 -17.87 23.34
C HIS A 55 21.85 -18.93 22.22
N VAL A 56 21.05 -19.99 22.37
CA VAL A 56 20.86 -21.05 21.38
C VAL A 56 19.37 -21.17 21.08
N LEU A 57 18.99 -21.11 19.81
CA LEU A 57 17.63 -21.45 19.36
C LEU A 57 17.49 -22.97 19.28
N TYR A 58 16.46 -23.53 19.92
CA TYR A 58 16.25 -24.98 20.06
C TYR A 58 14.95 -25.39 19.36
N ASP A 59 15.00 -26.41 18.50
CA ASP A 59 13.87 -26.85 17.67
C ASP A 59 13.09 -28.07 18.22
N GLY A 60 13.58 -28.68 19.30
CA GLY A 60 12.80 -29.60 20.13
C GLY A 60 13.32 -31.04 20.27
N LEU A 61 14.27 -31.51 19.43
CA LEU A 61 14.52 -32.97 19.31
C LEU A 61 15.96 -33.46 19.54
N LYS A 62 16.99 -32.69 19.20
CA LYS A 62 18.39 -32.96 19.57
C LYS A 62 19.22 -31.71 19.32
N GLY A 63 19.78 -31.13 20.37
CA GLY A 63 20.58 -29.92 20.27
C GLY A 63 21.97 -30.20 19.71
N SER A 64 22.17 -29.88 18.43
CA SER A 64 23.49 -29.71 17.83
C SER A 64 23.84 -28.22 17.84
N ALA A 65 25.00 -27.86 18.42
CA ALA A 65 25.52 -26.50 18.35
C ALA A 65 27.00 -26.50 17.98
N THR A 66 27.38 -25.61 17.05
CA THR A 66 28.77 -25.34 16.71
C THR A 66 29.29 -24.16 17.52
N ILE A 67 30.18 -24.46 18.47
CA ILE A 67 30.83 -23.49 19.34
C ILE A 67 32.14 -23.06 18.70
N GLY A 68 32.32 -21.76 18.45
CA GLY A 68 33.60 -21.16 18.09
C GLY A 68 34.29 -20.54 19.31
N PHE A 69 35.60 -20.74 19.43
CA PHE A 69 36.42 -20.16 20.51
C PHE A 69 37.82 -19.80 20.01
N SER A 70 38.40 -18.74 20.57
CA SER A 70 39.74 -18.25 20.24
C SER A 70 40.41 -17.67 21.48
N GLY A 71 41.74 -17.79 21.56
CA GLY A 71 42.51 -17.24 22.68
C GLY A 71 42.80 -15.76 22.50
N ALA A 72 42.61 -14.96 23.56
CA ALA A 72 43.12 -13.59 23.61
C ALA A 72 44.63 -13.59 23.87
N ASP A 73 45.35 -12.78 23.08
CA ASP A 73 46.71 -12.28 23.32
C ASP A 73 47.82 -13.28 23.72
N GLY A 74 48.27 -14.05 22.73
CA GLY A 74 49.70 -14.27 22.44
C GLY A 74 50.52 -15.22 23.32
N ASN A 75 50.32 -15.24 24.64
CA ASN A 75 51.22 -15.88 25.61
C ASN A 75 50.78 -17.28 26.08
N LEU A 76 49.63 -17.78 25.64
CA LEU A 76 49.16 -19.15 25.90
C LEU A 76 49.32 -20.00 24.64
N PRO A 77 50.10 -21.11 24.66
CA PRO A 77 50.38 -21.87 23.44
C PRO A 77 49.17 -22.64 22.94
N VAL A 78 48.33 -23.15 23.86
CA VAL A 78 47.17 -24.00 23.57
C VAL A 78 46.01 -23.68 24.52
N ILE A 79 44.79 -23.72 23.98
CA ILE A 79 43.53 -23.70 24.73
C ILE A 79 42.64 -24.88 24.36
N GLN A 80 41.90 -25.40 25.33
CA GLN A 80 41.01 -26.56 25.19
C GLN A 80 39.58 -26.19 25.57
N LEU A 81 38.61 -26.56 24.74
CA LEU A 81 37.18 -26.47 25.05
C LEU A 81 36.71 -27.81 25.63
N TRP A 82 36.18 -27.74 26.85
CA TRP A 82 35.66 -28.87 27.62
C TRP A 82 34.13 -28.79 27.77
N VAL A 83 33.47 -29.94 27.69
CA VAL A 83 32.04 -30.11 27.99
C VAL A 83 31.94 -30.90 29.29
N SER A 84 31.51 -30.22 30.35
CA SER A 84 31.71 -30.64 31.75
C SER A 84 33.18 -30.97 32.08
N ASP A 85 33.46 -31.41 33.31
CA ASP A 85 34.84 -31.62 33.76
C ASP A 85 35.56 -32.81 33.09
N THR A 86 34.84 -33.65 32.33
CA THR A 86 35.29 -35.00 31.93
C THR A 86 35.83 -35.16 30.50
N SER A 87 35.57 -34.22 29.59
CA SER A 87 35.90 -34.41 28.16
C SER A 87 36.21 -33.12 27.39
N ILE A 88 37.37 -33.11 26.69
CA ILE A 88 37.66 -32.19 25.58
C ILE A 88 36.69 -32.49 24.42
N VAL A 89 36.17 -31.44 23.79
CA VAL A 89 35.49 -31.54 22.48
C VAL A 89 36.23 -30.82 21.34
N ALA A 90 37.11 -29.86 21.66
CA ALA A 90 38.02 -29.25 20.69
C ALA A 90 39.23 -28.60 21.37
N CYS A 91 40.26 -28.33 20.56
CA CYS A 91 41.51 -27.70 20.97
C CYS A 91 41.94 -26.67 19.90
N ALA A 92 42.64 -25.61 20.30
CA ALA A 92 43.22 -24.62 19.39
C ALA A 92 44.59 -24.15 19.88
N TYR A 93 45.51 -23.92 18.94
CA TYR A 93 46.81 -23.30 19.21
C TYR A 93 46.70 -21.76 19.18
N SER A 94 47.69 -21.07 19.75
CA SER A 94 47.77 -19.60 19.74
C SER A 94 47.56 -19.02 18.34
N GLY A 95 46.69 -18.00 18.23
CA GLY A 95 46.31 -17.36 16.96
C GLY A 95 45.33 -18.14 16.08
N GLN A 96 44.87 -19.33 16.48
CA GLN A 96 43.86 -20.11 15.75
C GLN A 96 42.46 -19.98 16.39
N ILE A 97 41.42 -20.17 15.57
CA ILE A 97 40.05 -20.37 16.02
C ILE A 97 39.82 -21.87 16.13
N GLY A 98 39.45 -22.35 17.32
CA GLY A 98 38.94 -23.68 17.53
C GLY A 98 37.43 -23.72 17.31
N SER A 99 36.91 -24.86 16.88
CA SER A 99 35.47 -25.12 16.92
C SER A 99 35.15 -26.58 17.24
N ALA A 100 34.00 -26.78 17.88
CA ALA A 100 33.40 -28.10 18.12
C ALA A 100 31.92 -28.05 17.75
N THR A 101 31.42 -29.12 17.12
CA THR A 101 29.98 -29.39 17.07
C THR A 101 29.65 -30.44 18.12
N VAL A 102 28.65 -30.18 18.96
CA VAL A 102 28.24 -31.08 20.06
C VAL A 102 26.77 -31.43 19.89
N ASP A 103 26.48 -32.69 19.52
CA ASP A 103 25.14 -33.16 19.08
C ASP A 103 24.23 -33.70 20.21
N TRP A 104 24.59 -33.45 21.47
CA TRP A 104 23.96 -34.06 22.65
C TRP A 104 23.77 -33.07 23.82
N ILE A 105 23.66 -31.77 23.53
CA ILE A 105 23.51 -30.73 24.55
C ILE A 105 22.17 -30.89 25.30
N VAL A 106 22.21 -30.77 26.63
CA VAL A 106 21.06 -30.89 27.54
C VAL A 106 21.00 -29.70 28.52
N LYS A 107 19.91 -29.61 29.30
CA LYS A 107 19.78 -28.58 30.34
C LYS A 107 20.93 -28.66 31.34
N ASN A 108 21.52 -27.51 31.66
CA ASN A 108 22.69 -27.36 32.55
C ASN A 108 24.00 -27.98 32.01
N THR A 109 24.14 -28.23 30.71
CA THR A 109 25.47 -28.52 30.12
C THR A 109 26.38 -27.29 30.29
N GLN A 110 27.47 -27.46 31.04
CA GLN A 110 28.45 -26.41 31.31
C GLN A 110 29.64 -26.51 30.35
N PHE A 111 30.07 -25.38 29.81
CA PHE A 111 31.22 -25.26 28.92
C PHE A 111 32.35 -24.54 29.64
N GLN A 112 33.57 -25.09 29.54
CA GLN A 112 34.75 -24.58 30.22
C GLN A 112 35.90 -24.46 29.21
N ILE A 113 36.65 -23.36 29.26
CA ILE A 113 37.86 -23.16 28.45
C ILE A 113 39.06 -23.15 29.38
N TYR A 114 40.01 -24.05 29.16
CA TYR A 114 41.28 -24.15 29.90
C TYR A 114 42.46 -23.74 29.03
N SER A 115 43.50 -23.19 29.65
CA SER A 115 44.85 -23.24 29.08
C SER A 115 45.42 -24.65 29.24
N ALA A 116 46.19 -25.09 28.26
CA ALA A 116 46.90 -26.37 28.30
C ALA A 116 48.32 -26.22 27.74
N GLN A 117 49.14 -27.27 27.90
CA GLN A 117 50.45 -27.34 27.25
C GLN A 117 50.34 -27.89 25.82
N ASP A 118 49.40 -28.81 25.60
CA ASP A 118 49.11 -29.43 24.30
C ASP A 118 47.61 -29.76 24.18
N CYS A 119 47.22 -30.47 23.11
CA CYS A 119 45.84 -30.91 22.90
C CYS A 119 45.50 -32.28 23.55
N THR A 120 46.29 -32.78 24.50
CA THR A 120 46.00 -34.08 25.14
C THR A 120 44.96 -33.96 26.26
N PRO A 121 44.11 -34.98 26.49
CA PRO A 121 43.05 -34.94 27.53
C PRO A 121 43.50 -34.81 28.99
N ALA A 122 44.80 -34.75 29.29
CA ALA A 122 45.33 -34.90 30.65
C ALA A 122 45.88 -33.59 31.28
N THR A 123 46.05 -32.52 30.51
CA THR A 123 46.93 -31.37 30.88
C THR A 123 46.18 -30.04 31.09
N LYS A 124 45.04 -30.07 31.83
CA LYS A 124 44.40 -28.84 32.34
C LYS A 124 45.39 -28.05 33.20
N SER A 125 45.67 -26.79 32.86
CA SER A 125 46.58 -25.93 33.67
C SER A 125 45.84 -24.85 34.45
N ASN A 126 45.10 -23.97 33.78
CA ASN A 126 44.25 -22.95 34.42
C ASN A 126 42.89 -22.88 33.71
N LEU A 127 41.80 -22.66 34.46
CA LEU A 127 40.50 -22.31 33.91
C LEU A 127 40.53 -20.84 33.48
N LEU A 128 40.24 -20.57 32.21
CA LEU A 128 40.26 -19.21 31.62
C LEU A 128 38.86 -18.60 31.56
N ALA A 129 37.87 -19.41 31.20
CA ALA A 129 36.46 -19.01 31.13
C ALA A 129 35.55 -20.21 31.42
N LYS A 130 34.36 -19.93 31.95
CA LYS A 130 33.31 -20.90 32.24
C LYS A 130 31.96 -20.25 31.98
N ALA A 131 31.12 -20.91 31.18
CA ALA A 131 29.76 -20.47 30.90
C ALA A 131 28.78 -21.61 31.16
N ASP A 132 27.71 -21.30 31.89
CA ASP A 132 26.56 -22.18 32.05
C ASP A 132 25.58 -21.92 30.91
N LEU A 133 25.17 -22.98 30.19
CA LEU A 133 24.20 -22.83 29.12
C LEU A 133 22.78 -22.70 29.69
N GLU A 134 22.33 -21.45 29.85
CA GLU A 134 20.96 -21.10 30.19
C GLU A 134 20.01 -21.41 29.01
N ILE A 135 19.67 -22.69 28.84
CA ILE A 135 18.56 -23.09 27.96
C ILE A 135 17.27 -22.59 28.62
N VAL A 136 16.75 -21.48 28.11
CA VAL A 136 15.39 -21.00 28.40
C VAL A 136 14.41 -21.98 27.74
N PHE A 137 13.63 -22.67 28.56
CA PHE A 137 12.53 -23.50 28.08
C PHE A 137 11.26 -22.65 28.11
N ASP A 138 10.79 -22.21 26.95
CA ASP A 138 9.43 -21.68 26.84
C ASP A 138 8.44 -22.79 27.22
N GLU A 139 7.58 -22.51 28.20
CA GLU A 139 6.61 -23.49 28.71
C GLU A 139 5.54 -23.79 27.66
N VAL A 140 5.59 -25.00 27.08
CA VAL A 140 4.57 -25.68 26.25
C VAL A 140 3.63 -24.69 25.50
N SER A 141 4.20 -23.93 24.56
CA SER A 141 3.49 -22.82 23.90
C SER A 141 2.21 -23.29 23.21
N THR A 142 1.07 -22.74 23.65
CA THR A 142 -0.25 -23.05 23.06
C THR A 142 -0.54 -22.13 21.88
N PHE A 143 -0.78 -22.69 20.70
CA PHE A 143 -1.11 -21.93 19.48
C PHE A 143 -2.48 -21.23 19.61
N SER A 144 -2.53 -20.05 20.23
CA SER A 144 -3.78 -19.38 20.60
C SER A 144 -3.80 -17.88 20.26
N GLN A 145 -4.04 -17.54 19.00
CA GLN A 145 -4.42 -16.17 18.62
C GLN A 145 -5.48 -16.14 17.52
N VAL A 146 -6.52 -15.33 17.75
CA VAL A 146 -7.50 -14.91 16.74
C VAL A 146 -7.02 -13.59 16.19
N THR A 147 -6.81 -13.51 14.87
CA THR A 147 -6.40 -12.28 14.20
C THR A 147 -7.37 -11.99 13.06
N THR A 148 -8.47 -11.30 13.35
CA THR A 148 -9.39 -10.86 12.31
C THR A 148 -8.80 -9.65 11.59
N LEU A 149 -8.04 -9.90 10.51
CA LEU A 149 -7.68 -8.88 9.53
C LEU A 149 -8.92 -8.52 8.70
N GLU A 150 -9.77 -7.64 9.26
CA GLU A 150 -10.92 -7.08 8.54
C GLU A 150 -10.42 -6.07 7.50
N HIS A 151 -10.31 -6.50 6.24
CA HIS A 151 -9.82 -5.69 5.12
C HIS A 151 -10.88 -4.70 4.55
N SER A 152 -11.76 -4.19 5.40
CA SER A 152 -12.88 -3.34 4.98
C SER A 152 -12.47 -1.96 4.46
N MET A 153 -13.29 -1.46 3.53
CA MET A 153 -13.41 -0.04 3.21
C MET A 153 -14.46 0.56 4.14
N GLU A 154 -14.21 1.75 4.68
CA GLU A 154 -15.17 2.38 5.60
C GLU A 154 -16.43 2.85 4.86
N GLU A 155 -16.32 3.10 3.55
CA GLU A 155 -17.43 3.48 2.68
C GLU A 155 -17.38 2.72 1.34
N ILE A 156 -18.52 2.21 0.87
CA ILE A 156 -18.63 1.59 -0.45
C ILE A 156 -18.67 2.71 -1.50
N GLY A 157 -17.70 2.69 -2.43
CA GLY A 157 -17.56 3.67 -3.50
C GLY A 157 -18.43 3.40 -4.72
N GLY A 158 -17.90 3.72 -5.90
CA GLY A 158 -18.52 3.42 -7.18
C GLY A 158 -17.70 3.90 -8.37
N SER A 159 -18.31 4.68 -9.25
CA SER A 159 -17.73 5.19 -10.50
C SER A 159 -17.81 6.71 -10.62
N ASN A 160 -16.87 7.27 -11.39
CA ASN A 160 -17.10 8.51 -12.11
C ASN A 160 -18.00 8.19 -13.33
N TYR A 161 -19.07 8.95 -13.50
CA TYR A 161 -20.09 8.73 -14.52
C TYR A 161 -20.21 9.98 -15.41
N PRO A 162 -19.24 10.19 -16.33
CA PRO A 162 -19.16 11.41 -17.13
C PRO A 162 -20.18 11.47 -18.28
N PHE A 163 -20.46 10.33 -18.92
CA PHE A 163 -21.26 10.23 -20.14
C PHE A 163 -22.24 9.06 -20.05
N TYR A 164 -23.43 9.22 -20.61
CA TYR A 164 -24.38 8.11 -20.78
C TYR A 164 -24.31 7.49 -22.20
N ASP A 165 -23.69 8.21 -23.13
CA ASP A 165 -23.51 7.87 -24.54
C ASP A 165 -22.29 8.63 -25.09
N MET A 166 -21.59 8.02 -26.04
CA MET A 166 -20.43 8.58 -26.73
C MET A 166 -20.59 8.60 -28.26
N GLY A 167 -21.66 8.00 -28.81
CA GLY A 167 -21.89 7.88 -30.24
C GLY A 167 -20.66 7.34 -31.00
N ARG A 168 -20.34 7.95 -32.16
CA ARG A 168 -19.23 7.51 -33.02
C ARG A 168 -17.85 7.63 -32.36
N TYR A 169 -17.73 8.35 -31.25
CA TYR A 169 -16.45 8.47 -30.52
C TYR A 169 -16.00 7.13 -29.91
N LEU A 170 -16.96 6.25 -29.55
CA LEU A 170 -16.64 4.91 -29.05
C LEU A 170 -15.98 4.03 -30.13
N ASP A 171 -16.51 4.07 -31.35
CA ASP A 171 -16.00 3.28 -32.48
C ASP A 171 -14.72 3.88 -33.09
N SER A 172 -14.52 5.19 -32.92
CA SER A 172 -13.40 5.93 -33.51
C SER A 172 -13.08 7.19 -32.68
N PRO A 173 -12.08 7.17 -31.79
CA PRO A 173 -11.76 8.30 -30.92
C PRO A 173 -11.06 9.43 -31.69
N THR A 174 -11.83 10.23 -32.42
CA THR A 174 -11.32 11.36 -33.21
C THR A 174 -11.86 12.70 -32.72
N LYS A 175 -11.09 13.78 -32.92
CA LYS A 175 -11.54 15.15 -32.59
C LYS A 175 -12.81 15.59 -33.32
N GLU A 176 -13.13 14.96 -34.46
CA GLU A 176 -14.39 15.20 -35.18
C GLU A 176 -15.59 14.65 -34.39
N TYR A 177 -15.45 13.47 -33.79
CA TYR A 177 -16.54 12.78 -33.09
C TYR A 177 -16.66 13.17 -31.60
N PHE A 178 -15.80 14.06 -31.08
CA PHE A 178 -16.00 14.66 -29.75
C PHE A 178 -17.40 15.29 -29.60
N GLY A 179 -18.00 15.79 -30.68
CA GLY A 179 -19.36 16.35 -30.68
C GLY A 179 -20.48 15.33 -30.43
N ASP A 180 -20.19 14.03 -30.49
CA ASP A 180 -21.14 12.95 -30.22
C ASP A 180 -21.22 12.59 -28.73
N LEU A 181 -20.25 13.02 -27.91
CA LEU A 181 -20.26 12.81 -26.45
C LEU A 181 -21.51 13.42 -25.81
N ARG A 182 -22.09 12.71 -24.83
CA ARG A 182 -23.29 13.13 -24.09
C ARG A 182 -23.00 13.27 -22.59
N PRO A 183 -22.46 14.43 -22.15
CA PRO A 183 -22.18 14.69 -20.73
C PRO A 183 -23.49 14.76 -19.94
N ILE A 184 -23.55 14.05 -18.80
CA ILE A 184 -24.80 13.87 -18.03
C ILE A 184 -25.45 15.22 -17.73
N ILE A 185 -24.72 16.15 -17.10
CA ILE A 185 -25.26 17.45 -16.67
C ILE A 185 -25.62 18.35 -17.86
N GLY A 186 -24.97 18.17 -19.02
CA GLY A 186 -25.31 18.90 -20.25
C GLY A 186 -26.57 18.38 -20.95
N THR A 187 -26.74 17.05 -21.01
CA THR A 187 -27.64 16.40 -21.98
C THR A 187 -28.64 15.39 -21.39
N TYR A 188 -28.70 15.21 -20.06
CA TYR A 188 -29.61 14.28 -19.37
C TYR A 188 -31.06 14.27 -19.92
N HIS A 189 -31.67 15.45 -20.09
CA HIS A 189 -33.03 15.62 -20.61
C HIS A 189 -33.29 14.98 -21.98
N LEU A 190 -32.26 14.71 -22.78
CA LEU A 190 -32.40 14.04 -24.08
C LEU A 190 -32.70 12.54 -23.93
N ASN A 191 -32.16 11.87 -22.89
CA ASN A 191 -32.25 10.42 -22.71
C ASN A 191 -32.34 9.99 -21.21
N PRO A 192 -33.25 10.54 -20.40
CA PRO A 192 -33.26 10.32 -18.95
C PRO A 192 -33.38 8.84 -18.56
N LEU A 193 -34.15 8.05 -19.32
CA LEU A 193 -34.31 6.60 -19.09
C LEU A 193 -33.02 5.80 -19.31
N VAL A 194 -32.12 6.25 -20.20
CA VAL A 194 -30.81 5.61 -20.41
C VAL A 194 -29.92 5.87 -19.19
N VAL A 195 -29.93 7.11 -18.69
CA VAL A 195 -29.19 7.50 -17.48
C VAL A 195 -29.69 6.72 -16.26
N TYR A 196 -31.02 6.69 -16.04
CA TYR A 196 -31.64 5.91 -14.97
C TYR A 196 -31.24 4.42 -15.04
N SER A 197 -31.31 3.81 -16.23
CA SER A 197 -30.96 2.38 -16.40
C SER A 197 -29.49 2.09 -16.11
N GLN A 198 -28.57 2.98 -16.49
CA GLN A 198 -27.15 2.85 -16.20
C GLN A 198 -26.84 3.05 -14.70
N LEU A 199 -27.47 4.04 -14.06
CA LEU A 199 -27.39 4.25 -12.60
C LEU A 199 -27.91 3.04 -11.82
N GLN A 200 -29.07 2.49 -12.20
CA GLN A 200 -29.65 1.30 -11.57
C GLN A 200 -28.70 0.10 -11.70
N LYS A 201 -28.16 -0.16 -12.90
CA LYS A 201 -27.17 -1.24 -13.11
C LYS A 201 -25.93 -1.09 -12.23
N MET A 202 -25.40 0.13 -12.08
CA MET A 202 -24.27 0.39 -11.18
C MET A 202 -24.63 0.15 -9.71
N TYR A 203 -25.84 0.51 -9.28
CA TYR A 203 -26.34 0.24 -7.93
C TYR A 203 -26.53 -1.25 -7.65
N ASP A 204 -27.12 -1.98 -8.58
CA ASP A 204 -27.39 -3.42 -8.49
C ASP A 204 -26.08 -4.22 -8.46
N ALA A 205 -25.11 -3.83 -9.30
CA ALA A 205 -23.73 -4.32 -9.29
C ALA A 205 -23.00 -4.07 -7.95
N GLY A 206 -23.51 -3.16 -7.12
CA GLY A 206 -23.07 -2.95 -5.75
C GLY A 206 -22.40 -1.62 -5.44
N GLN A 207 -22.42 -0.65 -6.35
CA GLN A 207 -21.94 0.71 -6.07
C GLN A 207 -22.88 1.42 -5.09
N ARG A 208 -22.34 2.27 -4.22
CA ARG A 208 -23.13 3.08 -3.26
C ARG A 208 -22.76 4.57 -3.26
N SER A 209 -21.63 4.93 -3.85
CA SER A 209 -21.30 6.32 -4.16
C SER A 209 -21.25 6.52 -5.68
N ILE A 210 -21.60 7.71 -6.17
CA ILE A 210 -21.49 8.05 -7.60
C ILE A 210 -20.78 9.41 -7.76
N SER A 211 -19.98 9.59 -8.80
CA SER A 211 -19.20 10.82 -9.04
C SER A 211 -19.52 11.42 -10.41
N PHE A 212 -19.79 12.73 -10.49
CA PHE A 212 -19.93 13.45 -11.75
C PHE A 212 -18.75 14.38 -11.98
N VAL A 213 -18.11 14.27 -13.15
CA VAL A 213 -17.18 15.30 -13.63
C VAL A 213 -17.93 16.28 -14.52
N ILE A 214 -17.99 17.53 -14.07
CA ILE A 214 -18.51 18.67 -14.82
C ILE A 214 -17.32 19.38 -15.45
N TRP A 215 -17.00 19.03 -16.71
CA TRP A 215 -16.06 19.82 -17.50
C TRP A 215 -16.71 21.10 -17.97
N PHE A 216 -16.05 22.24 -17.79
CA PHE A 216 -16.64 23.54 -18.11
C PHE A 216 -15.63 24.53 -18.72
N SER A 217 -16.15 25.39 -19.60
CA SER A 217 -15.49 26.56 -20.19
C SER A 217 -16.57 27.59 -20.51
N PRO A 218 -16.29 28.90 -20.56
CA PRO A 218 -17.13 29.78 -21.35
C PRO A 218 -17.07 29.29 -22.80
N LEU A 219 -18.23 28.93 -23.35
CA LEU A 219 -18.36 28.53 -24.75
C LEU A 219 -19.02 29.66 -25.57
N GLY A 220 -19.71 30.58 -24.90
CA GLY A 220 -20.24 31.84 -25.44
C GLY A 220 -21.48 31.65 -26.31
N ASN A 221 -21.33 30.90 -27.41
CA ASN A 221 -22.43 30.42 -28.24
C ASN A 221 -22.30 28.91 -28.41
N ALA A 222 -22.39 28.18 -27.28
CA ALA A 222 -22.43 26.72 -27.29
C ALA A 222 -23.58 26.21 -28.16
N GLY A 223 -23.41 25.01 -28.73
CA GLY A 223 -24.36 24.41 -29.66
C GLY A 223 -25.76 24.15 -29.06
N LYS A 224 -26.63 23.51 -29.85
CA LYS A 224 -28.06 23.28 -29.57
C LYS A 224 -28.39 23.03 -28.08
N ASP A 225 -27.68 22.10 -27.45
CA ASP A 225 -27.96 21.63 -26.08
C ASP A 225 -27.05 22.28 -25.01
N GLY A 226 -26.31 23.33 -25.38
CA GLY A 226 -25.43 24.11 -24.49
C GLY A 226 -24.06 23.50 -24.22
N VAL A 227 -23.61 22.54 -25.03
CA VAL A 227 -22.35 21.80 -24.84
C VAL A 227 -21.42 21.91 -26.05
N PHE A 228 -20.14 21.63 -25.82
CA PHE A 228 -19.16 21.32 -26.86
C PHE A 228 -18.46 20.01 -26.50
N GLY A 229 -18.94 18.91 -27.06
CA GLY A 229 -18.58 17.55 -26.64
C GLY A 229 -18.84 17.33 -25.15
N HIS A 230 -17.81 16.95 -24.39
CA HIS A 230 -17.91 16.75 -22.95
C HIS A 230 -18.05 18.04 -22.12
N VAL A 231 -17.78 19.21 -22.70
CA VAL A 231 -17.72 20.49 -21.98
C VAL A 231 -19.10 21.17 -21.92
N VAL A 232 -19.57 21.53 -20.73
CA VAL A 232 -20.75 22.40 -20.55
C VAL A 232 -20.36 23.87 -20.59
N ASP A 233 -21.25 24.70 -21.11
CA ASP A 233 -21.10 26.16 -21.13
C ASP A 233 -21.23 26.75 -19.71
N SER A 234 -20.29 27.63 -19.35
CA SER A 234 -20.24 28.33 -18.06
C SER A 234 -20.28 29.86 -18.18
N THR A 235 -20.49 30.39 -19.39
CA THR A 235 -20.55 31.84 -19.65
C THR A 235 -21.54 32.54 -18.71
N GLY A 236 -21.08 33.60 -18.03
CA GLY A 236 -21.83 34.33 -17.00
C GLY A 236 -21.62 33.80 -15.57
N GLY A 237 -21.00 32.63 -15.43
CA GLY A 237 -20.62 32.02 -14.16
C GLY A 237 -21.73 31.24 -13.47
N ALA A 238 -22.55 30.50 -14.24
CA ALA A 238 -23.57 29.58 -13.73
C ALA A 238 -23.86 28.48 -14.76
N LEU A 239 -24.49 27.38 -14.34
CA LEU A 239 -25.07 26.40 -15.26
C LEU A 239 -26.22 27.04 -16.06
N ARG A 240 -26.34 26.71 -17.35
CA ARG A 240 -27.51 27.10 -18.17
C ARG A 240 -28.79 26.51 -17.55
N PRO A 241 -29.96 27.14 -17.68
CA PRO A 241 -31.20 26.68 -17.02
C PRO A 241 -31.52 25.19 -17.25
N GLN A 242 -31.37 24.70 -18.48
CA GLN A 242 -31.58 23.27 -18.78
C GLN A 242 -30.56 22.36 -18.09
N HIS A 243 -29.32 22.79 -17.89
CA HIS A 243 -28.29 22.04 -17.17
C HIS A 243 -28.53 22.03 -15.66
N ALA A 244 -29.10 23.11 -15.12
CA ALA A 244 -29.55 23.17 -13.74
C ALA A 244 -30.72 22.19 -13.48
N GLU A 245 -31.70 22.10 -14.39
CA GLU A 245 -32.77 21.10 -14.30
C GLU A 245 -32.26 19.66 -14.55
N ASN A 246 -31.31 19.45 -15.46
CA ASN A 246 -30.63 18.17 -15.63
C ASN A 246 -29.98 17.70 -14.31
N LEU A 247 -29.27 18.60 -13.62
CA LEU A 247 -28.59 18.31 -12.35
C LEU A 247 -29.59 17.96 -11.24
N LYS A 248 -30.67 18.74 -11.10
CA LYS A 248 -31.78 18.43 -10.17
C LYS A 248 -32.37 17.04 -10.44
N ALA A 249 -32.65 16.73 -11.71
CA ALA A 249 -33.28 15.48 -12.11
C ALA A 249 -32.39 14.27 -11.83
N VAL A 250 -31.11 14.31 -12.20
CA VAL A 250 -30.21 13.17 -11.96
C VAL A 250 -29.87 12.98 -10.48
N LEU A 251 -29.77 14.06 -9.68
CA LEU A 251 -29.61 13.97 -8.23
C LEU A 251 -30.84 13.34 -7.54
N LYS A 252 -32.04 13.63 -8.06
CA LYS A 252 -33.29 13.00 -7.61
C LYS A 252 -33.29 11.50 -7.96
N ASP A 253 -32.88 11.11 -9.16
CA ASP A 253 -32.82 9.70 -9.57
C ASP A 253 -31.81 8.89 -8.77
N ILE A 254 -30.62 9.46 -8.50
CA ILE A 254 -29.60 8.87 -7.61
C ILE A 254 -30.18 8.58 -6.23
N LYS A 255 -30.96 9.51 -5.66
CA LYS A 255 -31.66 9.31 -4.38
C LYS A 255 -32.74 8.23 -4.47
N ASN A 256 -33.53 8.22 -5.55
CA ASN A 256 -34.61 7.24 -5.75
C ASN A 256 -34.08 5.80 -5.92
N ILE A 257 -32.94 5.64 -6.60
CA ILE A 257 -32.25 4.36 -6.79
C ILE A 257 -31.59 3.89 -5.48
N GLY A 258 -31.28 4.81 -4.56
CA GLY A 258 -30.83 4.51 -3.21
C GLY A 258 -29.30 4.56 -3.01
N PHE A 259 -28.57 5.33 -3.83
CA PHE A 259 -27.16 5.63 -3.57
C PHE A 259 -27.01 6.46 -2.28
N ASP A 260 -25.97 6.17 -1.51
CA ASP A 260 -25.70 6.78 -0.21
C ASP A 260 -24.91 8.11 -0.30
N HIS A 261 -24.20 8.35 -1.42
CA HIS A 261 -23.29 9.50 -1.56
C HIS A 261 -23.08 9.96 -3.01
N VAL A 262 -22.90 11.27 -3.21
CA VAL A 262 -22.57 11.88 -4.52
C VAL A 262 -21.35 12.81 -4.48
N THR A 263 -20.34 12.55 -5.33
CA THR A 263 -19.24 13.50 -5.57
C THR A 263 -19.56 14.38 -6.78
N ILE A 264 -19.39 15.69 -6.66
CA ILE A 264 -19.48 16.65 -7.78
C ILE A 264 -18.10 17.25 -8.00
N ARG A 265 -17.53 17.01 -9.20
CA ARG A 265 -16.16 17.40 -9.55
C ARG A 265 -16.13 18.43 -10.65
N PHE A 266 -15.41 19.54 -10.41
CA PHE A 266 -15.29 20.65 -11.34
C PHE A 266 -13.99 20.52 -12.14
N ALA A 267 -14.10 20.37 -13.46
CA ALA A 267 -12.94 20.21 -14.34
C ALA A 267 -12.83 21.39 -15.32
N GLN A 268 -12.00 22.37 -14.97
CA GLN A 268 -11.74 23.55 -15.80
C GLN A 268 -11.16 23.15 -17.16
N GLN A 269 -11.74 23.62 -18.26
CA GLN A 269 -11.29 23.34 -19.63
C GLN A 269 -11.02 24.61 -20.45
N SER A 270 -10.19 24.48 -21.48
CA SER A 270 -9.85 25.56 -22.42
C SER A 270 -9.51 26.89 -21.70
N TYR A 271 -10.28 27.95 -21.94
CA TYR A 271 -10.12 29.26 -21.31
C TYR A 271 -10.34 29.25 -19.79
N ALA A 272 -11.18 28.37 -19.25
CA ALA A 272 -11.36 28.26 -17.81
C ALA A 272 -10.16 27.63 -17.09
N HIS A 273 -9.30 26.85 -17.77
CA HIS A 273 -8.18 26.14 -17.13
C HIS A 273 -7.00 27.09 -16.84
N PRO A 274 -6.62 27.36 -15.57
CA PRO A 274 -5.57 28.34 -15.24
C PRO A 274 -4.16 27.97 -15.77
N ARG A 275 -3.96 26.72 -16.22
CA ARG A 275 -2.73 26.30 -16.91
C ARG A 275 -2.62 26.87 -18.34
N THR A 276 -3.72 27.27 -18.98
CA THR A 276 -3.71 27.89 -20.33
C THR A 276 -3.49 29.41 -20.28
N TRP A 277 -3.57 30.01 -19.08
CA TRP A 277 -3.48 31.45 -18.90
C TRP A 277 -2.03 31.93 -19.07
N LYS A 278 -1.82 32.93 -19.93
CA LYS A 278 -0.51 33.58 -20.13
C LYS A 278 -0.16 34.51 -18.96
N GLN A 279 -1.18 35.16 -18.40
CA GLN A 279 -1.13 36.05 -17.24
C GLN A 279 -2.37 35.82 -16.39
N TRP A 280 -2.37 36.27 -15.13
CA TRP A 280 -3.53 36.17 -14.26
C TRP A 280 -4.77 36.82 -14.91
N ASN A 281 -5.91 36.12 -14.89
CA ASN A 281 -7.15 36.54 -15.53
C ASN A 281 -8.26 36.65 -14.47
N GLU A 282 -8.38 37.82 -13.84
CA GLU A 282 -9.36 38.08 -12.78
C GLU A 282 -10.81 37.85 -13.25
N THR A 283 -11.13 38.23 -14.49
CA THR A 283 -12.47 38.03 -15.08
C THR A 283 -12.82 36.55 -15.17
N GLN A 284 -11.89 35.71 -15.66
CA GLN A 284 -12.12 34.26 -15.75
C GLN A 284 -12.07 33.58 -14.38
N PHE A 285 -11.25 34.06 -13.44
CA PHE A 285 -11.28 33.61 -12.06
C PHE A 285 -12.66 33.88 -11.41
N ALA A 286 -13.20 35.09 -11.59
CA ALA A 286 -14.51 35.49 -11.09
C ALA A 286 -15.66 34.69 -11.74
N GLU A 287 -15.59 34.41 -13.04
CA GLU A 287 -16.57 33.56 -13.73
C GLU A 287 -16.51 32.10 -13.24
N ASN A 288 -15.31 31.49 -13.23
CA ASN A 288 -15.13 30.12 -12.79
C ASN A 288 -15.57 29.90 -11.34
N SER A 289 -15.16 30.81 -10.43
CA SER A 289 -15.51 30.69 -9.01
C SER A 289 -17.01 30.85 -8.78
N ARG A 290 -17.68 31.75 -9.52
CA ARG A 290 -19.15 31.85 -9.51
C ARG A 290 -19.81 30.59 -10.06
N PHE A 291 -19.31 30.02 -11.16
CA PHE A 291 -19.85 28.78 -11.74
C PHE A 291 -19.79 27.63 -10.73
N ILE A 292 -18.62 27.43 -10.10
CA ILE A 292 -18.41 26.41 -9.06
C ILE A 292 -19.34 26.63 -7.87
N PHE A 293 -19.35 27.83 -7.29
CA PHE A 293 -20.15 28.11 -6.09
C PHE A 293 -21.66 28.07 -6.34
N SER A 294 -22.15 28.64 -7.45
CA SER A 294 -23.57 28.54 -7.84
C SER A 294 -24.04 27.10 -8.09
N THR A 295 -23.14 26.23 -8.59
CA THR A 295 -23.43 24.81 -8.77
C THR A 295 -23.42 24.08 -7.43
N ILE A 296 -22.52 24.42 -6.50
CA ILE A 296 -22.53 23.91 -5.12
C ILE A 296 -23.84 24.29 -4.41
N ASP A 297 -24.25 25.56 -4.47
CA ASP A 297 -25.52 26.05 -3.90
C ASP A 297 -26.74 25.33 -4.49
N LEU A 298 -26.73 25.10 -5.81
CA LEU A 298 -27.75 24.34 -6.51
C LEU A 298 -27.80 22.87 -6.03
N VAL A 299 -26.66 22.18 -5.92
CA VAL A 299 -26.61 20.80 -5.40
C VAL A 299 -27.11 20.75 -3.95
N LYS A 300 -26.65 21.68 -3.10
CA LYS A 300 -27.00 21.76 -1.68
C LYS A 300 -28.49 22.04 -1.44
N SER A 301 -29.15 22.73 -2.37
CA SER A 301 -30.60 23.02 -2.32
C SER A 301 -31.48 22.00 -3.06
N SER A 302 -30.90 21.18 -3.95
CA SER A 302 -31.64 20.19 -4.76
C SER A 302 -31.67 18.78 -4.14
N THR A 303 -30.77 18.46 -3.21
CA THR A 303 -30.75 17.17 -2.52
C THR A 303 -30.20 17.24 -1.10
N ASP A 304 -30.72 16.38 -0.23
CA ASP A 304 -30.25 16.08 1.12
C ASP A 304 -29.21 14.95 1.16
N LEU A 305 -28.90 14.31 0.03
CA LEU A 305 -27.88 13.28 -0.08
C LEU A 305 -26.51 13.75 0.49
N PRO A 306 -25.80 12.91 1.25
CA PRO A 306 -24.39 13.09 1.56
C PRO A 306 -23.58 13.34 0.28
N ARG A 307 -22.66 14.31 0.33
CA ARG A 307 -22.01 14.83 -0.87
C ARG A 307 -20.61 15.35 -0.61
N THR A 308 -19.79 15.35 -1.66
CA THR A 308 -18.43 15.90 -1.62
C THR A 308 -18.11 16.68 -2.88
N PHE A 309 -17.41 17.81 -2.74
CA PHE A 309 -17.06 18.71 -3.83
C PHE A 309 -15.55 18.70 -4.10
N ASP A 310 -15.19 18.68 -5.37
CA ASP A 310 -13.82 18.76 -5.89
C ASP A 310 -13.69 20.01 -6.74
N LEU A 311 -13.02 21.03 -6.20
CA LEU A 311 -12.99 22.40 -6.72
C LEU A 311 -12.10 22.55 -7.97
N GLY A 312 -11.37 21.49 -8.33
CA GLY A 312 -10.53 21.45 -9.53
C GLY A 312 -9.86 20.10 -9.69
N VAL A 313 -10.46 19.27 -10.54
CA VAL A 313 -9.96 17.94 -10.93
C VAL A 313 -8.48 18.03 -11.32
N GLU A 314 -7.68 17.18 -10.69
CA GLU A 314 -6.23 17.05 -10.88
C GLU A 314 -5.35 18.30 -10.63
N LEU A 315 -5.92 19.43 -10.20
CA LEU A 315 -5.20 20.70 -10.01
C LEU A 315 -4.30 20.72 -8.76
N ALA A 316 -4.51 19.80 -7.81
CA ALA A 316 -3.82 19.83 -6.53
C ALA A 316 -2.29 19.60 -6.70
N GLY A 317 -1.51 20.62 -6.33
CA GLY A 317 -0.05 20.61 -6.49
C GLY A 317 0.44 20.75 -7.94
N GLU A 318 -0.42 21.02 -8.92
CA GLU A 318 -0.04 21.16 -10.33
C GLU A 318 0.40 22.59 -10.69
N PHE A 319 1.46 23.06 -10.01
CA PHE A 319 1.95 24.43 -10.12
C PHE A 319 2.98 24.62 -11.25
N SER A 320 2.70 24.04 -12.42
CA SER A 320 3.47 24.29 -13.65
C SER A 320 3.32 25.74 -14.16
N THR A 321 2.31 26.47 -13.68
CA THR A 321 2.23 27.94 -13.77
C THR A 321 1.96 28.54 -12.39
N SER A 322 2.44 29.76 -12.16
CA SER A 322 2.09 30.55 -10.97
C SER A 322 0.59 30.84 -10.90
N HIS A 323 -0.06 30.99 -12.05
CA HIS A 323 -1.51 31.24 -12.16
C HIS A 323 -2.35 30.08 -11.61
N THR A 324 -1.96 28.82 -11.83
CA THR A 324 -2.64 27.66 -11.23
C THR A 324 -2.51 27.65 -9.70
N ARG A 325 -1.34 28.02 -9.16
CA ARG A 325 -1.13 28.13 -7.70
C ARG A 325 -2.02 29.20 -7.08
N GLU A 326 -2.05 30.39 -7.68
CA GLU A 326 -2.89 31.50 -7.23
C GLU A 326 -4.39 31.17 -7.37
N TYR A 327 -4.77 30.48 -8.45
CA TYR A 327 -6.15 30.04 -8.69
C TYR A 327 -6.66 29.12 -7.58
N VAL A 328 -5.93 28.04 -7.26
CA VAL A 328 -6.35 27.12 -6.19
C VAL A 328 -6.29 27.79 -4.82
N LYS A 329 -5.30 28.65 -4.57
CA LYS A 329 -5.18 29.42 -3.32
C LYS A 329 -6.41 30.30 -3.10
N ARG A 330 -6.76 31.17 -4.06
CA ARG A 330 -7.92 32.06 -3.92
C ARG A 330 -9.24 31.31 -3.86
N LEU A 331 -9.41 30.26 -4.67
CA LEU A 331 -10.65 29.48 -4.67
C LEU A 331 -10.85 28.76 -3.33
N TRP A 332 -9.76 28.27 -2.70
CA TRP A 332 -9.81 27.73 -1.34
C TRP A 332 -10.16 28.81 -0.30
N THR A 333 -9.48 29.95 -0.31
CA THR A 333 -9.80 31.11 0.55
C THR A 333 -11.26 31.56 0.41
N TYR A 334 -11.86 31.41 -0.78
CA TYR A 334 -13.27 31.73 -1.02
C TYR A 334 -14.24 30.60 -0.61
N TYR A 335 -13.81 29.34 -0.62
CA TYR A 335 -14.63 28.21 -0.17
C TYR A 335 -14.82 28.22 1.36
N LEU A 336 -13.74 28.40 2.11
CA LEU A 336 -13.70 28.30 3.58
C LEU A 336 -14.79 29.10 4.33
N PRO A 337 -15.07 30.38 4.02
CA PRO A 337 -16.12 31.15 4.71
C PRO A 337 -17.55 30.86 4.22
N ARG A 338 -17.75 29.95 3.26
CA ARG A 338 -19.05 29.66 2.63
C ARG A 338 -19.58 28.26 2.91
N TYR A 339 -18.71 27.26 3.03
CA TYR A 339 -19.08 25.85 3.00
C TYR A 339 -18.32 25.01 4.03
N SER A 340 -18.84 23.82 4.35
CA SER A 340 -18.24 22.93 5.35
C SER A 340 -17.00 22.22 4.79
N LEU A 341 -15.92 22.17 5.58
CA LEU A 341 -14.76 21.33 5.28
C LEU A 341 -15.12 19.84 5.09
N GLY A 342 -16.17 19.36 5.76
CA GLY A 342 -16.67 17.99 5.61
C GLY A 342 -17.39 17.72 4.27
N GLU A 343 -17.69 18.75 3.48
CA GLU A 343 -18.28 18.64 2.14
C GLU A 343 -17.21 18.70 1.03
N THR A 344 -15.90 18.66 1.32
CA THR A 344 -14.84 18.74 0.28
C THR A 344 -13.51 18.10 0.68
N TYR A 345 -12.70 17.71 -0.31
CA TYR A 345 -11.26 17.43 -0.17
C TYR A 345 -10.38 18.55 -0.77
N GLY A 346 -10.97 19.72 -1.05
CA GLY A 346 -10.35 20.81 -1.80
C GLY A 346 -10.29 20.48 -3.29
N PHE A 347 -9.23 19.79 -3.71
CA PHE A 347 -8.88 19.53 -5.11
C PHE A 347 -8.32 18.11 -5.25
N SER A 348 -8.65 17.37 -6.32
CA SER A 348 -8.02 16.06 -6.55
C SER A 348 -6.59 16.17 -7.09
N TYR A 349 -5.81 15.12 -6.83
CA TYR A 349 -4.41 15.00 -7.19
C TYR A 349 -4.22 13.92 -8.26
N ALA A 350 -3.93 14.29 -9.52
CA ALA A 350 -3.26 13.36 -10.43
C ALA A 350 -1.96 12.91 -9.76
N TYR A 351 -1.72 11.60 -9.67
CA TYR A 351 -0.52 11.13 -8.98
C TYR A 351 0.77 11.64 -9.66
N ARG A 352 1.55 12.41 -8.90
CA ARG A 352 2.99 12.66 -9.11
C ARG A 352 3.64 12.95 -7.75
N PRO A 353 4.83 12.38 -7.44
CA PRO A 353 5.56 12.70 -6.23
C PRO A 353 5.75 14.20 -6.01
N GLY A 354 5.62 14.63 -4.76
CA GLY A 354 5.73 15.99 -4.27
C GLY A 354 4.45 16.83 -4.37
N ARG A 355 3.40 16.38 -5.07
CA ARG A 355 2.18 17.19 -5.24
C ARG A 355 1.41 17.40 -3.93
N ILE A 356 1.36 16.40 -3.04
CA ILE A 356 0.68 16.52 -1.74
C ILE A 356 1.45 17.50 -0.85
N ALA A 357 2.79 17.42 -0.85
CA ALA A 357 3.65 18.37 -0.17
C ALA A 357 3.49 19.82 -0.70
N GLU A 358 3.54 20.03 -2.03
CA GLU A 358 3.38 21.38 -2.61
C GLU A 358 1.99 21.99 -2.37
N MET A 359 0.91 21.22 -2.53
CA MET A 359 -0.44 21.72 -2.25
C MET A 359 -0.62 22.05 -0.76
N THR A 360 0.01 21.28 0.14
CA THR A 360 -0.08 21.53 1.59
C THR A 360 0.53 22.89 1.97
N LYS A 361 1.60 23.33 1.31
CA LYS A 361 2.13 24.71 1.50
C LYS A 361 1.09 25.79 1.14
N VAL A 362 0.23 25.54 0.15
CA VAL A 362 -0.85 26.48 -0.22
C VAL A 362 -1.97 26.47 0.81
N TYR A 363 -2.34 25.29 1.34
CA TYR A 363 -3.29 25.18 2.44
C TYR A 363 -2.78 25.86 3.72
N ASP A 364 -1.49 25.72 4.03
CA ASP A 364 -0.84 26.35 5.18
C ASP A 364 -0.74 27.89 5.00
N GLU A 365 -0.48 28.39 3.78
CA GLU A 365 -0.55 29.81 3.44
C GLU A 365 -1.95 30.43 3.54
N VAL A 366 -3.01 29.61 3.54
CA VAL A 366 -4.40 30.03 3.80
C VAL A 366 -4.79 29.78 5.27
N GLY A 367 -4.00 28.99 6.01
CA GLY A 367 -4.23 28.66 7.41
C GLY A 367 -5.25 27.54 7.65
N THR A 368 -5.60 26.73 6.64
CA THR A 368 -6.55 25.61 6.80
C THR A 368 -6.30 24.52 5.74
N ARG A 369 -6.11 23.27 6.21
CA ARG A 369 -6.00 22.05 5.40
C ARG A 369 -7.37 21.37 5.20
N PRO A 370 -7.60 20.60 4.12
CA PRO A 370 -8.79 19.77 3.98
C PRO A 370 -8.78 18.61 4.98
N GLN A 371 -9.96 18.04 5.27
CA GLN A 371 -10.12 16.93 6.22
C GLN A 371 -9.88 15.53 5.61
N ILE A 372 -9.66 15.46 4.30
CA ILE A 372 -9.52 14.24 3.52
C ILE A 372 -8.81 14.57 2.19
N TYR A 373 -8.01 13.65 1.66
CA TYR A 373 -7.29 13.81 0.38
C TYR A 373 -7.90 12.93 -0.72
N ALA A 374 -7.86 13.36 -1.99
CA ALA A 374 -8.38 12.59 -3.12
C ALA A 374 -7.34 12.40 -4.23
N VAL A 375 -6.97 11.16 -4.53
CA VAL A 375 -5.85 10.83 -5.42
C VAL A 375 -6.28 10.01 -6.63
N ASP A 376 -5.80 10.39 -7.81
CA ASP A 376 -6.15 9.80 -9.10
C ASP A 376 -4.97 8.95 -9.60
N MET A 377 -5.16 7.62 -9.70
CA MET A 377 -4.07 6.68 -10.00
C MET A 377 -4.49 5.34 -10.65
N TYR A 378 -3.91 5.05 -11.82
CA TYR A 378 -4.27 3.92 -12.68
C TYR A 378 -3.26 2.76 -12.62
N ALA A 379 -2.06 2.94 -13.21
CA ALA A 379 -0.98 1.95 -13.17
C ALA A 379 -0.08 2.13 -11.92
N GLY A 380 0.50 1.04 -11.41
CA GLY A 380 1.53 1.06 -10.35
C GLY A 380 1.03 1.38 -8.93
N VAL A 381 -0.28 1.25 -8.68
CA VAL A 381 -0.99 1.75 -7.49
C VAL A 381 -0.30 1.46 -6.15
N TYR A 382 0.22 0.25 -5.92
CA TYR A 382 0.91 -0.09 -4.66
C TYR A 382 2.11 0.83 -4.37
N TYR A 383 3.00 1.02 -5.35
CA TYR A 383 4.18 1.88 -5.19
C TYR A 383 3.79 3.35 -5.01
N LYS A 384 2.78 3.79 -5.78
CA LYS A 384 2.21 5.15 -5.68
C LYS A 384 1.63 5.44 -4.30
N LEU A 385 0.93 4.47 -3.72
CA LEU A 385 0.42 4.58 -2.35
C LEU A 385 1.55 4.59 -1.32
N SER A 386 2.68 3.88 -1.56
CA SER A 386 3.87 4.01 -0.70
C SER A 386 4.44 5.43 -0.71
N ASP A 387 4.42 6.12 -1.86
CA ASP A 387 4.93 7.48 -1.99
C ASP A 387 3.96 8.51 -1.41
N VAL A 388 2.64 8.32 -1.62
CA VAL A 388 1.58 9.08 -0.92
C VAL A 388 1.72 8.95 0.60
N SER A 389 2.02 7.75 1.11
CA SER A 389 2.25 7.54 2.56
C SER A 389 3.45 8.35 3.08
N LYS A 390 4.55 8.41 2.33
CA LYS A 390 5.75 9.19 2.69
C LYS A 390 5.47 10.69 2.64
N GLU A 391 4.73 11.16 1.63
CA GLU A 391 4.32 12.56 1.55
C GLU A 391 3.42 12.95 2.73
N LEU A 392 2.37 12.17 3.02
CA LEU A 392 1.48 12.41 4.16
C LEU A 392 2.23 12.39 5.50
N GLU A 393 3.14 11.44 5.70
CA GLU A 393 4.00 11.38 6.90
C GLU A 393 4.91 12.62 7.01
N SER A 394 5.54 13.05 5.91
CA SER A 394 6.45 14.22 5.91
C SER A 394 5.76 15.57 6.16
N ILE A 395 4.45 15.68 5.97
CA ILE A 395 3.66 16.88 6.33
C ILE A 395 2.91 16.75 7.67
N GLY A 396 3.08 15.64 8.39
CA GLY A 396 2.42 15.37 9.69
C GLY A 396 0.99 14.82 9.61
N ASN A 397 0.55 14.34 8.44
CA ASN A 397 -0.83 13.94 8.13
C ASN A 397 -0.97 12.42 7.85
N LYS A 398 -0.13 11.57 8.44
CA LYS A 398 -0.04 10.13 8.12
C LYS A 398 -1.38 9.37 8.18
N ASP A 399 -2.17 9.60 9.22
CA ASP A 399 -3.43 8.91 9.48
C ASP A 399 -4.65 9.53 8.75
N MET A 400 -4.42 10.58 7.95
CA MET A 400 -5.50 11.32 7.29
C MET A 400 -6.28 10.44 6.29
N PRO A 401 -7.61 10.59 6.23
CA PRO A 401 -8.44 9.89 5.25
C PRO A 401 -8.03 10.16 3.80
N ILE A 402 -8.16 9.13 2.96
CA ILE A 402 -7.86 9.16 1.52
C ILE A 402 -9.03 8.56 0.73
N ILE A 403 -9.43 9.24 -0.35
CA ILE A 403 -10.25 8.69 -1.44
C ILE A 403 -9.32 8.41 -2.62
N ILE A 404 -9.40 7.22 -3.22
CA ILE A 404 -8.86 7.03 -4.58
C ILE A 404 -9.99 7.45 -5.52
N GLN A 405 -9.84 8.59 -6.17
CA GLN A 405 -10.94 9.25 -6.87
C GLN A 405 -11.02 8.87 -8.37
N GLU A 406 -9.92 8.34 -8.91
CA GLU A 406 -9.88 7.65 -10.19
C GLU A 406 -8.92 6.47 -10.15
N THR A 407 -9.33 5.35 -10.74
CA THR A 407 -8.48 4.19 -11.04
C THR A 407 -9.12 3.33 -12.12
N PHE A 408 -8.43 2.27 -12.59
CA PHE A 408 -8.96 1.38 -13.63
C PHE A 408 -10.28 0.71 -13.22
N TYR A 409 -11.20 0.60 -14.17
CA TYR A 409 -12.52 0.06 -13.96
C TYR A 409 -12.47 -1.41 -13.54
N ASN A 410 -12.92 -1.68 -12.31
CA ASN A 410 -13.13 -3.03 -11.77
C ASN A 410 -11.90 -3.96 -11.87
N ASP A 411 -10.71 -3.39 -11.65
CA ASP A 411 -9.43 -4.06 -11.86
C ASP A 411 -8.90 -4.80 -10.60
N ILE A 412 -8.73 -6.12 -10.71
CA ILE A 412 -8.24 -6.98 -9.61
C ILE A 412 -6.79 -6.64 -9.20
N PRO A 413 -5.83 -6.38 -10.11
CA PRO A 413 -4.50 -5.87 -9.75
C PRO A 413 -4.50 -4.56 -8.94
N VAL A 414 -5.40 -3.61 -9.23
CA VAL A 414 -5.61 -2.41 -8.39
C VAL A 414 -6.16 -2.80 -7.03
N LEU A 415 -7.19 -3.65 -6.96
CA LEU A 415 -7.78 -4.12 -5.71
C LEU A 415 -6.72 -4.71 -4.77
N HIS A 416 -5.90 -5.64 -5.28
CA HIS A 416 -4.79 -6.25 -4.52
C HIS A 416 -3.72 -5.23 -4.12
N SER A 417 -3.45 -4.22 -4.96
CA SER A 417 -2.51 -3.13 -4.67
C SER A 417 -3.01 -2.26 -3.50
N ILE A 418 -4.29 -1.92 -3.49
CA ILE A 418 -4.93 -1.09 -2.45
C ILE A 418 -4.96 -1.84 -1.12
N VAL A 419 -5.44 -3.09 -1.12
CA VAL A 419 -5.50 -3.93 0.10
C VAL A 419 -4.09 -4.13 0.71
N SER A 420 -3.08 -4.35 -0.13
CA SER A 420 -1.69 -4.45 0.35
C SER A 420 -1.18 -3.13 0.89
N ALA A 421 -1.41 -2.00 0.20
CA ALA A 421 -0.97 -0.69 0.65
C ALA A 421 -1.64 -0.22 1.96
N LYS A 422 -2.94 -0.53 2.20
CA LYS A 422 -3.60 -0.29 3.49
C LYS A 422 -2.87 -1.04 4.62
N ARG A 423 -2.49 -2.30 4.39
CA ARG A 423 -1.80 -3.16 5.36
C ARG A 423 -0.35 -2.73 5.60
N ASP A 424 0.41 -2.50 4.52
CA ASP A 424 1.87 -2.36 4.56
C ASP A 424 2.33 -0.93 4.91
N PHE A 425 1.48 0.08 4.68
CA PHE A 425 1.78 1.49 4.95
C PHE A 425 0.84 2.14 5.98
N GLY A 426 -0.24 1.46 6.40
CA GLY A 426 -1.20 1.96 7.40
C GLY A 426 -2.23 2.96 6.85
N LEU A 427 -2.41 3.04 5.54
CA LEU A 427 -3.21 4.10 4.90
C LEU A 427 -4.72 3.98 5.17
N ASN A 428 -5.30 5.09 5.63
CA ASN A 428 -6.74 5.28 5.82
C ASN A 428 -7.47 5.52 4.49
N ILE A 429 -7.48 4.52 3.61
CA ILE A 429 -8.22 4.58 2.33
C ILE A 429 -9.70 4.27 2.61
N ARG A 430 -10.54 5.31 2.55
CA ARG A 430 -11.98 5.30 2.87
C ARG A 430 -12.84 4.71 1.76
N LYS A 431 -12.57 5.12 0.52
CA LYS A 431 -13.43 4.94 -0.65
C LYS A 431 -12.60 4.85 -1.94
N VAL A 432 -13.10 4.15 -2.95
CA VAL A 432 -12.54 4.10 -4.30
C VAL A 432 -13.60 4.45 -5.34
N PHE A 433 -13.29 5.34 -6.27
CA PHE A 433 -14.06 5.59 -7.48
C PHE A 433 -13.29 5.09 -8.71
N ASN A 434 -13.94 4.24 -9.49
CA ASN A 434 -13.44 3.84 -10.80
C ASN A 434 -13.55 5.02 -11.78
N TRP A 435 -12.61 5.11 -12.71
CA TRP A 435 -12.87 5.73 -14.01
C TRP A 435 -13.45 4.68 -14.96
N ASN A 436 -14.22 5.08 -15.96
CA ASN A 436 -14.78 4.14 -16.93
C ASN A 436 -13.74 3.92 -18.04
N CYS A 437 -12.80 3.03 -17.74
CA CYS A 437 -11.58 2.76 -18.49
C CYS A 437 -11.01 1.43 -17.99
N VAL A 438 -11.00 0.39 -18.83
CA VAL A 438 -10.48 -0.94 -18.46
C VAL A 438 -8.97 -0.95 -18.73
N ARG A 439 -8.21 -1.75 -17.97
CA ARG A 439 -6.73 -1.72 -17.94
C ARG A 439 -6.06 -1.69 -19.32
N ASP A 440 -6.60 -2.44 -20.27
CA ASP A 440 -6.07 -2.63 -21.62
C ASP A 440 -7.10 -2.25 -22.72
N ASP A 441 -8.24 -1.67 -22.33
CA ASP A 441 -9.35 -1.25 -23.21
C ASP A 441 -9.92 0.10 -22.74
N CYS A 442 -9.30 1.17 -23.26
CA CYS A 442 -9.53 2.55 -22.84
C CYS A 442 -9.11 3.52 -23.96
N ALA A 443 -9.92 3.58 -25.01
CA ALA A 443 -9.72 4.43 -26.19
C ALA A 443 -9.60 5.91 -25.79
N ASP A 444 -8.43 6.52 -26.01
CA ASP A 444 -8.09 7.92 -25.69
C ASP A 444 -8.53 8.42 -24.29
N GLY A 445 -8.62 7.50 -23.32
CA GLY A 445 -8.97 7.81 -21.92
C GLY A 445 -10.44 7.59 -21.53
N PHE A 446 -11.28 7.04 -22.41
CA PHE A 446 -12.71 6.81 -22.12
C PHE A 446 -13.21 5.45 -22.64
N SER A 447 -14.05 4.75 -21.86
CA SER A 447 -14.90 3.65 -22.33
C SER A 447 -16.24 3.64 -21.60
N MET A 448 -17.22 2.90 -22.12
CA MET A 448 -18.57 2.75 -21.53
C MET A 448 -18.74 1.40 -20.82
N ALA A 449 -17.76 1.06 -19.96
CA ALA A 449 -17.77 -0.18 -19.19
C ALA A 449 -18.61 -0.05 -17.91
N TYR A 450 -19.70 -0.82 -17.82
CA TYR A 450 -20.49 -1.01 -16.59
C TYR A 450 -20.54 -2.51 -16.26
N ALA A 451 -19.67 -2.98 -15.35
CA ALA A 451 -19.64 -4.39 -14.97
C ALA A 451 -20.81 -4.78 -14.08
N GLU A 452 -21.22 -6.04 -14.19
CA GLU A 452 -22.29 -6.70 -13.42
C GLU A 452 -22.01 -6.77 -11.91
N ARG A 453 -20.77 -6.51 -11.47
CA ARG A 453 -20.34 -6.56 -10.07
C ARG A 453 -19.21 -5.56 -9.82
N TYR A 454 -19.36 -4.72 -8.80
CA TYR A 454 -18.38 -3.74 -8.35
C TYR A 454 -17.47 -4.33 -7.25
N LEU A 455 -16.20 -4.60 -7.57
CA LEU A 455 -15.27 -5.34 -6.69
C LEU A 455 -15.14 -4.77 -5.27
N TYR A 456 -15.04 -3.45 -5.10
CA TYR A 456 -14.77 -2.86 -3.79
C TYR A 456 -15.93 -2.96 -2.78
N ARG A 457 -17.13 -3.40 -3.22
CA ARG A 457 -18.21 -3.82 -2.30
C ARG A 457 -17.78 -4.99 -1.43
N ASP A 458 -16.96 -5.89 -1.98
CA ASP A 458 -16.72 -7.20 -1.40
C ASP A 458 -15.57 -7.21 -0.38
N LEU A 459 -14.72 -6.16 -0.38
CA LEU A 459 -13.83 -5.84 0.74
C LEU A 459 -14.57 -5.66 2.07
N ASN A 460 -15.84 -5.26 2.04
CA ASN A 460 -16.64 -5.04 3.25
C ASN A 460 -17.23 -6.33 3.84
N ARG A 461 -16.92 -7.50 3.26
CA ARG A 461 -17.27 -8.80 3.82
C ARG A 461 -16.41 -9.10 5.05
N LYS A 462 -17.04 -9.24 6.20
CA LYS A 462 -16.40 -9.66 7.46
C LYS A 462 -16.35 -11.18 7.53
N GLY A 463 -15.14 -11.72 7.34
CA GLY A 463 -14.83 -13.13 7.54
C GLY A 463 -13.96 -13.36 8.77
N LYS A 464 -14.16 -14.51 9.42
CA LYS A 464 -13.32 -14.98 10.53
C LYS A 464 -12.84 -16.39 10.23
N ILE A 465 -11.56 -16.63 10.50
CA ILE A 465 -11.00 -17.96 10.76
C ILE A 465 -10.68 -17.99 12.26
N LEU A 466 -10.90 -19.12 12.91
CA LEU A 466 -10.42 -19.39 14.27
C LEU A 466 -9.69 -20.72 14.24
N ALA A 467 -8.58 -20.82 14.98
CA ALA A 467 -7.91 -22.07 15.28
C ALA A 467 -8.13 -22.39 16.76
N SER A 468 -8.51 -23.62 17.07
CA SER A 468 -8.57 -24.10 18.45
C SER A 468 -7.15 -24.20 19.03
N PRO A 469 -6.90 -23.77 20.28
CA PRO A 469 -5.59 -23.93 20.90
C PRO A 469 -5.12 -25.37 20.88
N CYS A 470 -3.86 -25.57 20.49
CA CYS A 470 -3.25 -26.88 20.37
C CYS A 470 -1.78 -26.83 20.82
N VAL A 471 -1.26 -27.99 21.21
CA VAL A 471 0.16 -28.20 21.56
C VAL A 471 0.82 -28.98 20.42
N PRO A 472 1.96 -28.52 19.87
CA PRO A 472 2.71 -29.30 18.89
C PRO A 472 3.30 -30.57 19.52
N SER A 473 3.24 -31.69 18.81
CA SER A 473 3.91 -32.92 19.23
C SER A 473 5.43 -32.72 19.19
N ALA A 474 6.12 -33.02 20.29
CA ALA A 474 7.57 -32.87 20.41
C ALA A 474 8.35 -33.53 19.26
N THR A 475 7.88 -34.67 18.75
CA THR A 475 8.55 -35.46 17.70
C THR A 475 8.35 -34.97 16.26
N ALA A 476 7.54 -33.93 16.01
CA ALA A 476 7.27 -33.45 14.65
C ALA A 476 7.06 -31.93 14.51
N GLY A 477 6.89 -31.18 15.61
CA GLY A 477 6.49 -29.77 15.57
C GLY A 477 5.06 -29.51 15.05
N LEU A 478 4.29 -30.58 14.81
CA LEU A 478 2.91 -30.52 14.30
C LEU A 478 1.89 -30.65 15.43
N CYS A 479 0.87 -29.81 15.44
CA CYS A 479 -0.29 -29.95 16.32
C CYS A 479 -1.53 -30.45 15.55
N THR A 480 -2.50 -31.00 16.30
CA THR A 480 -3.88 -31.16 15.81
C THR A 480 -4.76 -30.05 16.36
N SER A 481 -5.53 -29.39 15.50
CA SER A 481 -6.50 -28.34 15.87
C SER A 481 -7.75 -28.41 14.99
N THR A 482 -8.89 -28.05 15.56
CA THR A 482 -10.11 -27.72 14.79
C THR A 482 -10.01 -26.27 14.31
N ILE A 483 -9.99 -26.11 12.99
CA ILE A 483 -10.08 -24.83 12.30
C ILE A 483 -11.55 -24.57 11.97
N THR A 484 -12.08 -23.43 12.38
CA THR A 484 -13.45 -23.01 12.06
C THR A 484 -13.43 -21.73 11.24
N TRP A 485 -14.37 -21.56 10.30
CA TRP A 485 -14.52 -20.32 9.55
C TRP A 485 -15.97 -19.92 9.34
N THR A 486 -16.17 -18.60 9.22
CA THR A 486 -17.45 -17.95 8.97
C THR A 486 -17.24 -16.75 8.05
N SER A 487 -18.24 -16.37 7.28
CA SER A 487 -18.33 -15.03 6.69
C SER A 487 -19.78 -14.55 6.64
N ASP A 488 -19.94 -13.24 6.49
CA ASP A 488 -21.20 -12.59 6.10
C ASP A 488 -21.48 -12.66 4.59
N ALA A 489 -20.74 -13.49 3.83
CA ALA A 489 -20.88 -13.57 2.39
C ALA A 489 -22.32 -13.94 2.00
N THR A 490 -22.92 -13.11 1.13
CA THR A 490 -24.26 -13.27 0.59
C THR A 490 -24.52 -14.69 0.09
N LEU A 491 -25.77 -15.15 0.20
CA LEU A 491 -26.29 -16.53 -0.02
C LEU A 491 -25.97 -17.21 -1.38
N SER A 492 -25.13 -16.63 -2.21
CA SER A 492 -24.73 -17.06 -3.56
C SER A 492 -23.26 -17.47 -3.72
N LEU A 493 -22.39 -17.29 -2.71
CA LEU A 493 -20.94 -17.52 -2.84
C LEU A 493 -20.36 -18.36 -1.69
N ALA A 494 -19.56 -19.36 -2.03
CA ALA A 494 -18.93 -20.28 -1.08
C ALA A 494 -17.76 -19.63 -0.32
N ASN A 495 -17.41 -20.21 0.83
CA ASN A 495 -16.22 -19.82 1.61
C ASN A 495 -15.17 -20.92 1.49
N GLN A 496 -13.98 -20.59 0.98
CA GLN A 496 -12.84 -21.51 0.89
C GLN A 496 -11.72 -21.11 1.86
N VAL A 497 -11.28 -22.01 2.73
CA VAL A 497 -10.04 -21.81 3.51
C VAL A 497 -8.89 -22.46 2.77
N TRP A 498 -7.87 -21.66 2.49
CA TRP A 498 -6.60 -22.06 1.90
C TRP A 498 -5.49 -21.98 2.94
N VAL A 499 -4.49 -22.85 2.83
CA VAL A 499 -3.28 -22.83 3.67
C VAL A 499 -2.06 -23.04 2.79
N ASP A 500 -1.07 -22.16 2.93
CA ASP A 500 0.22 -22.19 2.22
C ASP A 500 0.07 -22.42 0.69
N GLY A 501 -1.00 -21.84 0.11
CA GLY A 501 -1.29 -21.91 -1.31
C GLY A 501 -2.16 -23.08 -1.78
N LYS A 502 -2.61 -23.99 -0.90
CA LYS A 502 -3.51 -25.12 -1.21
C LYS A 502 -4.90 -24.96 -0.57
N LEU A 503 -5.95 -25.47 -1.21
CA LEU A 503 -7.28 -25.52 -0.60
C LEU A 503 -7.27 -26.55 0.55
N PHE A 504 -7.76 -26.15 1.72
CA PHE A 504 -7.88 -27.00 2.90
C PHE A 504 -9.33 -27.45 3.14
N GLY A 505 -10.28 -26.51 3.04
CA GLY A 505 -11.70 -26.75 3.34
C GLY A 505 -12.63 -25.74 2.68
N CYS A 506 -13.92 -26.05 2.61
CA CYS A 506 -14.93 -25.18 2.02
C CYS A 506 -16.28 -25.26 2.75
N SER A 507 -17.07 -24.18 2.71
CA SER A 507 -18.48 -24.15 3.10
C SER A 507 -19.37 -23.53 2.02
N GLY A 508 -20.67 -23.82 2.09
CA GLY A 508 -21.69 -23.04 1.37
C GLY A 508 -21.76 -21.58 1.82
N ALA A 509 -22.60 -20.82 1.12
CA ALA A 509 -22.78 -19.39 1.34
C ALA A 509 -23.43 -19.04 2.70
N GLY A 510 -23.01 -17.93 3.31
CA GLY A 510 -23.34 -17.59 4.71
C GLY A 510 -22.87 -18.63 5.73
N GLY A 511 -22.08 -19.62 5.33
CA GLY A 511 -21.81 -20.82 6.12
C GLY A 511 -20.76 -20.62 7.21
N TYR A 512 -21.10 -21.10 8.41
CA TYR A 512 -20.12 -21.64 9.35
C TYR A 512 -19.66 -23.02 8.86
N ALA A 513 -18.36 -23.31 8.95
CA ALA A 513 -17.85 -24.68 8.85
C ALA A 513 -16.63 -24.88 9.75
N SER A 514 -16.31 -26.15 10.01
CA SER A 514 -15.20 -26.57 10.87
C SER A 514 -14.55 -27.84 10.35
N GLN A 515 -13.22 -27.88 10.35
CA GLN A 515 -12.43 -29.02 9.87
C GLN A 515 -11.15 -29.18 10.69
N ASN A 516 -10.79 -30.42 10.99
CA ASN A 516 -9.57 -30.72 11.74
C ASN A 516 -8.34 -30.72 10.83
N ALA A 517 -7.26 -30.10 11.28
CA ALA A 517 -5.93 -30.16 10.66
C ALA A 517 -4.95 -30.77 11.67
N THR A 518 -4.31 -31.88 11.30
CA THR A 518 -3.36 -32.66 12.13
C THR A 518 -1.89 -32.26 11.91
N TRP A 519 -1.66 -31.21 11.14
CA TRP A 519 -0.38 -30.82 10.56
C TRP A 519 -0.07 -29.33 10.74
N ILE A 520 -0.71 -28.67 11.72
CA ILE A 520 -0.47 -27.25 11.96
C ILE A 520 0.88 -27.07 12.65
N LYS A 521 1.65 -26.12 12.14
CA LYS A 521 2.93 -25.66 12.68
C LYS A 521 2.99 -24.13 12.66
N THR A 522 4.00 -23.58 13.32
CA THR A 522 4.37 -22.16 13.22
C THR A 522 4.58 -21.75 11.75
N GLN A 523 4.25 -20.49 11.44
CA GLN A 523 4.29 -19.88 10.11
C GLN A 523 3.28 -20.40 9.07
N ASN A 524 2.42 -21.39 9.39
CA ASN A 524 1.30 -21.73 8.49
C ASN A 524 0.41 -20.50 8.26
N LYS A 525 0.17 -20.16 6.99
CA LYS A 525 -0.66 -19.02 6.58
C LYS A 525 -2.03 -19.50 6.12
N PHE A 526 -3.01 -19.38 7.01
CA PHE A 526 -4.42 -19.59 6.70
C PHE A 526 -5.00 -18.35 6.01
N SER A 527 -5.81 -18.56 4.96
CA SER A 527 -6.44 -17.49 4.19
C SER A 527 -7.84 -17.89 3.76
N LEU A 528 -8.85 -17.10 4.15
CA LEU A 528 -10.26 -17.29 3.82
C LEU A 528 -10.59 -16.56 2.52
N TYR A 529 -11.23 -17.23 1.58
CA TYR A 529 -11.62 -16.71 0.28
C TYR A 529 -13.13 -16.83 0.06
N SER A 530 -13.75 -15.85 -0.60
CA SER A 530 -15.07 -16.02 -1.21
C SER A 530 -14.90 -16.56 -2.63
N ALA A 531 -15.62 -17.62 -2.96
CA ALA A 531 -15.47 -18.36 -4.22
C ALA A 531 -16.82 -18.66 -4.88
N LYS A 532 -16.81 -18.97 -6.18
CA LYS A 532 -18.06 -19.31 -6.91
C LYS A 532 -18.65 -20.64 -6.44
N ASN A 533 -17.81 -21.60 -6.07
CA ASN A 533 -18.18 -22.87 -5.48
C ASN A 533 -17.00 -23.42 -4.64
N CYS A 534 -16.95 -24.72 -4.36
CA CYS A 534 -15.87 -25.34 -3.60
C CYS A 534 -14.69 -25.86 -4.44
N GLU A 535 -14.70 -25.66 -5.76
CA GLU A 535 -13.59 -26.10 -6.61
C GLU A 535 -12.34 -25.23 -6.39
N PRO A 536 -11.13 -25.82 -6.29
CA PRO A 536 -9.88 -25.07 -6.15
C PRO A 536 -9.64 -24.03 -7.27
N SER A 537 -10.15 -24.31 -8.47
CA SER A 537 -10.10 -23.41 -9.65
C SER A 537 -11.04 -22.20 -9.54
N SER A 538 -12.00 -22.21 -8.61
CA SER A 538 -12.98 -21.13 -8.42
C SER A 538 -12.59 -20.11 -7.33
N ARG A 539 -11.36 -20.24 -6.79
CA ARG A 539 -10.78 -19.35 -5.76
C ARG A 539 -10.90 -17.90 -6.18
N GLY A 540 -11.81 -17.17 -5.53
CA GLY A 540 -12.03 -15.75 -5.76
C GLY A 540 -11.20 -14.90 -4.81
N GLU A 541 -11.90 -14.18 -3.94
CA GLU A 541 -11.41 -12.97 -3.28
C GLU A 541 -11.03 -13.22 -1.82
N LEU A 542 -9.89 -12.68 -1.39
CA LEU A 542 -9.37 -12.87 -0.03
C LEU A 542 -10.17 -12.04 0.99
N ILE A 543 -10.91 -12.71 1.87
CA ILE A 543 -11.68 -12.09 2.95
C ILE A 543 -10.79 -11.82 4.18
N ALA A 544 -10.00 -12.81 4.61
CA ALA A 544 -9.21 -12.74 5.84
C ALA A 544 -7.93 -13.60 5.77
N THR A 545 -6.91 -13.28 6.56
CA THR A 545 -5.67 -14.07 6.70
C THR A 545 -5.25 -14.17 8.16
N ILE A 546 -4.77 -15.36 8.56
CA ILE A 546 -4.15 -15.62 9.86
C ILE A 546 -2.80 -16.30 9.64
N LEU A 547 -1.78 -15.85 10.36
CA LEU A 547 -0.47 -16.48 10.44
C LEU A 547 -0.35 -17.18 11.80
N VAL A 548 -0.08 -18.49 11.79
CA VAL A 548 0.13 -19.25 13.04
C VAL A 548 1.47 -18.83 13.67
N LYS A 549 1.42 -18.31 14.89
CA LYS A 549 2.60 -17.93 15.68
C LYS A 549 2.67 -18.76 16.95
N ASN A 550 3.89 -19.03 17.40
CA ASN A 550 4.13 -19.36 18.82
C ASN A 550 3.73 -18.13 19.66
N LYS A 551 3.39 -18.35 20.92
CA LYS A 551 2.78 -17.37 21.80
C LYS A 551 3.49 -17.36 23.13
#